data_AF-A0A6N6PMC5-F1
#
_entry.id   AF-A0A6N6PMC5-F1
#
_cell.length_a   1.000
_cell.length_b   1.000
_cell.length_c   1.000
_cell.angle_alpha   90.00
_cell.angle_beta   90.00
_cell.angle_gamma   90.00
#
_symmetry.space_group_name_H-M   'P 1'
#
loop_
_entity.id
_entity.type
_entity.pdbx_description
1 polymer ?
#
loop_
_entity_poly.entity_id
_entity_poly.type
_entity_poly.pdbx_seq_one_letter_code
_entity_poly.pdbx_strand_id
1 'polypeptide(L)'
;MNQEIFLSPFALGFYLGCVFLLIATYNYLRLKSELSRFRRHLSDRLEIEAETMKKLKTDGETLRKENETLRVKVNALNEAPDRKIQRDLEVFARAEKRMLLNVPGFAPAWETAKSEAHGELAEEEAGRAAPKRIFARLFGGGGSQAALPAREGQQAGEAESAKSGSAH
;
A
#
# COMPACT_ATOMS: atom_id res chain seq x y z
N MET A 1 16.30 -77.46 -60.63
CA MET A 1 17.33 -76.46 -61.02
C MET A 1 16.81 -75.11 -60.58
N ASN A 2 17.36 -74.49 -59.53
CA ASN A 2 17.20 -73.07 -59.13
C ASN A 2 17.70 -72.80 -57.69
N GLN A 3 17.89 -73.83 -56.84
CA GLN A 3 18.36 -73.65 -55.46
C GLN A 3 19.85 -73.24 -55.36
N GLU A 4 20.71 -73.68 -56.28
CA GLU A 4 22.15 -73.36 -56.31
C GLU A 4 22.44 -71.86 -56.51
N ILE A 5 21.52 -71.11 -57.15
CA ILE A 5 21.69 -69.68 -57.40
C ILE A 5 21.52 -68.88 -56.10
N PHE A 6 20.58 -69.31 -55.25
CA PHE A 6 20.31 -68.68 -53.95
C PHE A 6 21.34 -69.06 -52.86
N LEU A 7 22.02 -70.20 -53.00
CA LEU A 7 23.09 -70.63 -52.08
C LEU A 7 24.50 -70.26 -52.56
N SER A 8 24.61 -69.55 -53.69
CA SER A 8 25.91 -69.07 -54.16
C SER A 8 26.60 -68.15 -53.13
N PRO A 9 27.94 -68.17 -53.04
CA PRO A 9 28.68 -67.33 -52.09
C PRO A 9 28.42 -65.83 -52.30
N PHE A 10 28.04 -65.42 -53.52
CA PHE A 10 27.61 -64.06 -53.83
C PHE A 10 26.24 -63.72 -53.23
N ALA A 11 25.24 -64.61 -53.35
CA ALA A 11 23.92 -64.39 -52.77
C ALA A 11 23.98 -64.29 -51.23
N LEU A 12 24.81 -65.12 -50.59
CA LEU A 12 25.03 -65.09 -49.14
C LEU A 12 25.65 -63.75 -48.68
N GLY A 13 26.64 -63.23 -49.41
CA GLY A 13 27.20 -61.91 -49.16
C GLY A 13 26.18 -60.77 -49.35
N PHE A 14 25.31 -60.87 -50.34
CA PHE A 14 24.23 -59.91 -50.57
C PHE A 14 23.21 -59.91 -49.41
N TYR A 15 22.78 -61.09 -48.93
CA TYR A 15 21.90 -61.17 -47.77
C TYR A 15 22.55 -60.59 -46.51
N LEU A 16 23.82 -60.89 -46.27
CA LEU A 16 24.57 -60.33 -45.15
C LEU A 16 24.65 -58.79 -45.25
N GLY A 17 24.94 -58.27 -46.45
CA GLY A 17 24.95 -56.83 -46.74
C GLY A 17 23.58 -56.18 -46.51
N CYS A 18 22.50 -56.80 -46.97
CA CYS A 18 21.13 -56.33 -46.72
C CYS A 18 20.79 -56.30 -45.23
N VAL A 19 21.18 -57.33 -44.46
CA VAL A 19 20.96 -57.36 -43.01
C VAL A 19 21.72 -56.21 -42.33
N PHE A 20 22.99 -55.99 -42.67
CA PHE A 20 23.74 -54.86 -42.12
C PHE A 20 23.14 -53.51 -42.52
N LEU A 21 22.65 -53.37 -43.74
CA LEU A 21 22.01 -52.15 -44.23
C LEU A 21 20.69 -51.88 -43.48
N LEU A 22 19.88 -52.91 -43.24
CA LEU A 22 18.66 -52.79 -42.43
C LEU A 22 18.97 -52.38 -40.98
N ILE A 23 19.99 -52.97 -40.36
CA ILE A 23 20.41 -52.60 -38.99
C ILE A 23 20.92 -51.15 -38.96
N ALA A 24 21.75 -50.76 -39.93
CA ALA A 24 22.30 -49.41 -40.01
C ALA A 24 21.21 -48.35 -40.22
N THR A 25 20.25 -48.62 -41.12
CA THR A 25 19.12 -47.71 -41.38
C THR A 25 18.19 -47.62 -40.17
N TYR A 26 17.88 -48.73 -39.51
CA TYR A 26 17.08 -48.73 -38.28
C TYR A 26 17.72 -47.87 -37.19
N ASN A 27 19.02 -48.05 -36.93
CA ASN A 27 19.77 -47.28 -35.94
C ASN A 27 19.83 -45.79 -36.31
N TYR A 28 20.02 -45.47 -37.59
CA TYR A 28 20.02 -44.08 -38.07
C TYR A 28 18.66 -43.40 -37.86
N LEU A 29 17.56 -44.09 -38.18
CA LEU A 29 16.21 -43.57 -37.99
C LEU A 29 15.89 -43.36 -36.50
N ARG A 30 16.30 -44.30 -35.64
CA ARG A 30 16.15 -44.17 -34.19
C ARG A 30 16.92 -42.96 -33.65
N LEU A 31 18.20 -42.83 -34.00
CA LEU A 31 19.03 -41.71 -33.55
C LEU A 31 18.50 -40.36 -34.06
N LYS A 32 18.02 -40.32 -35.31
CA LYS A 32 17.40 -39.12 -35.88
C LYS A 32 16.11 -38.72 -35.14
N SER A 33 15.31 -39.70 -34.71
CA SER A 33 14.12 -39.46 -33.90
C SER A 33 14.46 -38.90 -32.52
N GLU A 34 15.46 -39.49 -31.84
CA GLU A 34 15.94 -39.02 -30.54
C GLU A 34 16.52 -37.60 -30.64
N LEU A 35 17.32 -37.30 -31.67
CA LEU A 35 17.88 -35.98 -31.92
C LEU A 35 16.79 -34.95 -32.23
N SER A 36 15.76 -35.32 -33.00
CA SER A 36 14.58 -34.48 -33.23
C SER A 36 13.85 -34.16 -31.93
N ARG A 37 13.68 -35.15 -31.05
CA ARG A 37 13.05 -34.95 -29.73
C ARG A 37 13.86 -34.00 -28.85
N PHE A 38 15.19 -34.15 -28.80
CA PHE A 38 16.05 -33.23 -28.04
C PHE A 38 16.01 -31.81 -28.58
N ARG A 39 16.00 -31.62 -29.91
CA ARG A 39 15.85 -30.29 -30.50
C ARG A 39 14.53 -29.63 -30.12
N ARG A 40 13.42 -30.39 -30.13
CA ARG A 40 12.11 -29.89 -29.69
C ARG A 40 12.14 -29.48 -28.22
N HIS A 41 12.63 -30.36 -27.34
CA HIS A 41 12.77 -30.04 -25.92
C HIS A 41 13.63 -28.79 -25.69
N LEU A 42 14.73 -28.62 -26.44
CA LEU A 42 15.55 -27.42 -26.31
C LEU A 42 14.80 -26.17 -26.77
N SER A 43 14.10 -26.25 -27.90
CA SER A 43 13.27 -25.15 -28.41
C SER A 43 12.21 -24.74 -27.39
N ASP A 44 11.48 -25.71 -26.84
CA ASP A 44 10.44 -25.47 -25.84
C ASP A 44 11.03 -24.82 -24.58
N ARG A 45 12.22 -25.28 -24.13
CA ARG A 45 12.92 -24.71 -22.97
C ARG A 45 13.35 -23.28 -23.24
N LEU A 46 13.89 -23.00 -24.42
CA LEU A 46 14.34 -21.65 -24.81
C LEU A 46 13.15 -20.70 -24.92
N GLU A 47 12.03 -21.18 -25.46
CA GLU A 47 10.79 -20.41 -25.55
C GLU A 47 10.24 -20.09 -24.15
N ILE A 48 10.15 -21.09 -23.26
CA ILE A 48 9.75 -20.88 -21.87
C ILE A 48 10.68 -19.89 -21.17
N GLU A 49 12.00 -20.01 -21.34
CA GLU A 49 12.98 -19.11 -20.73
C GLU A 49 12.87 -17.69 -21.27
N ALA A 50 12.61 -17.52 -22.57
CA ALA A 50 12.37 -16.23 -23.18
C ALA A 50 11.08 -15.58 -22.61
N GLU A 51 10.01 -16.36 -22.45
CA GLU A 51 8.77 -15.89 -21.84
C GLU A 51 8.95 -15.50 -20.37
N THR A 52 9.66 -16.31 -19.58
CA THR A 52 9.91 -16.01 -18.17
C THR A 52 10.80 -14.78 -18.03
N MET A 53 11.84 -14.66 -18.84
CA MET A 53 12.70 -13.47 -18.90
C MET A 53 11.89 -12.21 -19.28
N LYS A 54 10.95 -12.34 -20.22
CA LYS A 54 10.07 -11.23 -20.61
C LYS A 54 9.15 -10.82 -19.44
N LYS A 55 8.54 -11.78 -18.74
CA LYS A 55 7.72 -11.52 -17.55
C LYS A 55 8.51 -10.84 -16.44
N LEU A 56 9.71 -11.33 -16.13
CA LEU A 56 10.59 -10.72 -15.13
C LEU A 56 10.95 -9.28 -15.48
N LYS A 57 11.21 -8.99 -16.76
CA LYS A 57 11.46 -7.63 -17.23
C LYS A 57 10.23 -6.73 -17.07
N THR A 58 9.05 -7.19 -17.47
CA THR A 58 7.80 -6.41 -17.33
C THR A 58 7.46 -6.15 -15.87
N ASP A 59 7.66 -7.14 -14.99
CA ASP A 59 7.43 -6.99 -13.56
C ASP A 59 8.44 -5.99 -12.97
N GLY A 60 9.72 -6.10 -13.33
CA GLY A 60 10.74 -5.14 -12.91
C GLY A 60 10.44 -3.69 -13.34
N GLU A 61 9.96 -3.49 -14.57
CA GLU A 61 9.51 -2.17 -15.04
C GLU A 61 8.28 -1.66 -14.27
N THR A 62 7.34 -2.55 -13.97
CA THR A 62 6.12 -2.22 -13.22
C THR A 62 6.46 -1.82 -11.78
N LEU A 63 7.26 -2.63 -11.08
CA LEU A 63 7.73 -2.31 -9.73
C LEU A 63 8.51 -1.00 -9.71
N ARG A 64 9.34 -0.73 -10.72
CA ARG A 64 10.09 0.53 -10.81
C ARG A 64 9.15 1.74 -10.95
N LYS A 65 8.11 1.63 -11.78
CA LYS A 65 7.10 2.68 -11.94
C LYS A 65 6.28 2.89 -10.67
N GLU A 66 5.88 1.81 -10.00
CA GLU A 66 5.16 1.85 -8.73
C GLU A 66 6.02 2.47 -7.63
N ASN A 67 7.30 2.10 -7.56
CA ASN A 67 8.23 2.66 -6.58
C ASN A 67 8.39 4.18 -6.77
N GLU A 68 8.58 4.64 -8.01
CA GLU A 68 8.66 6.09 -8.29
C GLU A 68 7.36 6.80 -7.95
N THR A 69 6.22 6.20 -8.29
CA THR A 69 4.90 6.73 -7.95
C THR A 69 4.71 6.84 -6.43
N LEU A 70 5.16 5.82 -5.68
CA LEU A 70 5.10 5.83 -4.22
C LEU A 70 6.03 6.89 -3.64
N ARG A 71 7.26 7.04 -4.17
CA ARG A 71 8.18 8.12 -3.75
C ARG A 71 7.57 9.49 -3.94
N VAL A 72 6.98 9.76 -5.11
CA VAL A 72 6.28 11.02 -5.39
C VAL A 72 5.11 11.23 -4.43
N LYS A 73 4.29 10.20 -4.20
CA LYS A 73 3.16 10.27 -3.26
C LYS A 73 3.62 10.53 -1.82
N VAL A 74 4.67 9.87 -1.35
CA VAL A 74 5.24 10.09 -0.01
C VAL A 74 5.78 11.51 0.13
N ASN A 75 6.51 12.02 -0.87
CA ASN A 75 6.99 13.40 -0.87
C ASN A 75 5.84 14.40 -0.87
N ALA A 76 4.82 14.19 -1.70
CA ALA A 76 3.61 15.02 -1.71
C ALA A 76 2.87 14.97 -0.37
N LEU A 77 2.78 13.79 0.26
CA LEU A 77 2.20 13.62 1.59
C LEU A 77 3.03 14.26 2.70
N ASN A 78 4.33 14.47 2.53
CA ASN A 78 5.14 15.19 3.51
C ASN A 78 5.01 16.71 3.32
N GLU A 79 4.96 17.20 2.08
CA GLU A 79 4.89 18.63 1.79
C GLU A 79 3.49 19.25 1.96
N ALA A 80 2.42 18.50 1.64
CA ALA A 80 1.04 18.98 1.71
C ALA A 80 0.53 19.26 3.13
N PRO A 81 0.72 18.37 4.13
CA PRO A 81 0.28 18.64 5.49
C PRO A 81 1.09 19.76 6.11
N ASP A 82 2.39 19.86 5.83
CA ASP A 82 3.24 20.87 6.45
C ASP A 82 2.79 22.29 6.06
N ARG A 83 2.56 22.53 4.76
CA ARG A 83 2.07 23.83 4.29
C ARG A 83 0.66 24.17 4.80
N LYS A 84 -0.24 23.18 4.86
CA LYS A 84 -1.61 23.40 5.37
C LYS A 84 -1.59 23.67 6.87
N ILE A 85 -0.87 22.86 7.65
CA ILE A 85 -0.75 23.01 9.10
C ILE A 85 -0.07 24.33 9.44
N GLN A 86 0.98 24.72 8.72
CA GLN A 86 1.65 25.99 8.92
C GLN A 86 0.72 27.18 8.66
N ARG A 87 -0.07 27.15 7.58
CA ARG A 87 -1.10 28.17 7.31
C ARG A 87 -2.16 28.20 8.40
N ASP A 88 -2.68 27.04 8.81
CA ASP A 88 -3.72 26.96 9.84
C ASP A 88 -3.19 27.49 11.19
N LEU A 89 -1.96 27.15 11.56
CA LEU A 89 -1.27 27.69 12.74
C LEU A 89 -1.11 29.21 12.66
N GLU A 90 -0.73 29.74 11.51
CA GLU A 90 -0.59 31.19 11.30
C GLU A 90 -1.95 31.91 11.41
N VAL A 91 -3.02 31.30 10.91
CA VAL A 91 -4.39 31.79 11.07
C VAL A 91 -4.80 31.79 12.54
N PHE A 92 -4.55 30.71 13.27
CA PHE A 92 -4.84 30.63 14.70
C PHE A 92 -4.04 31.65 15.51
N ALA A 93 -2.74 31.81 15.26
CA ALA A 93 -1.91 32.81 15.94
C ALA A 93 -2.41 34.24 15.70
N ARG A 94 -2.85 34.56 14.47
CA ARG A 94 -3.46 35.87 14.17
C ARG A 94 -4.82 36.05 14.84
N ALA A 95 -5.63 35.01 14.90
CA ALA A 95 -6.93 35.03 15.57
C ALA A 95 -6.76 35.22 17.09
N GLU A 96 -5.85 34.47 17.71
CA GLU A 96 -5.48 34.57 19.12
C GLU A 96 -5.04 36.00 19.46
N LYS A 97 -4.12 36.57 18.68
CA LYS A 97 -3.67 37.97 18.87
C LYS A 97 -4.82 38.97 18.81
N ARG A 98 -5.80 38.76 17.90
CA ARG A 98 -6.98 39.63 17.81
C ARG A 98 -7.92 39.46 19.00
N MET A 99 -8.13 38.23 19.48
CA MET A 99 -8.98 37.97 20.65
C MET A 99 -8.37 38.54 21.93
N LEU A 100 -7.05 38.44 22.11
CA LEU A 100 -6.32 39.04 23.24
C LEU A 100 -6.49 40.56 23.32
N LEU A 101 -6.55 41.24 22.16
CA LEU A 101 -6.69 42.70 22.12
C LEU A 101 -8.14 43.18 22.22
N ASN A 102 -9.09 42.43 21.65
CA ASN A 102 -10.46 42.89 21.46
C ASN A 102 -11.46 42.35 22.48
N VAL A 103 -11.12 41.28 23.22
CA VAL A 103 -12.05 40.61 24.15
C VAL A 103 -11.56 40.78 25.60
N PRO A 104 -12.30 41.49 26.46
CA PRO A 104 -11.94 41.62 27.86
C PRO A 104 -12.03 40.27 28.58
N GLY A 105 -11.07 39.98 29.46
CA GLY A 105 -11.03 38.72 30.22
C GLY A 105 -10.59 37.49 29.42
N PHE A 106 -10.37 37.61 28.10
CA PHE A 106 -9.89 36.50 27.28
C PHE A 106 -8.45 36.12 27.62
N ALA A 107 -7.56 37.09 27.83
CA ALA A 107 -6.15 36.84 28.15
C ALA A 107 -5.93 35.92 29.37
N PRO A 108 -6.51 36.19 30.56
CA PRO A 108 -6.32 35.29 31.71
C PRO A 108 -6.95 33.91 31.49
N ALA A 109 -8.13 33.82 30.86
CA ALA A 109 -8.76 32.54 30.56
C ALA A 109 -7.94 31.70 29.55
N TRP A 110 -7.34 32.37 28.56
CA TRP A 110 -6.46 31.75 27.57
C TRP A 110 -5.17 31.23 28.18
N GLU A 111 -4.50 32.01 29.03
CA GLU A 111 -3.27 31.58 29.71
C GLU A 111 -3.52 30.38 30.64
N THR A 112 -4.65 30.35 31.35
CA THR A 112 -5.05 29.17 32.14
C THR A 112 -5.33 27.96 31.24
N ALA A 113 -6.12 28.11 30.18
CA ALA A 113 -6.40 27.02 29.26
C ALA A 113 -5.12 26.49 28.58
N LYS A 114 -4.14 27.36 28.30
CA LYS A 114 -2.85 27.00 27.72
C LYS A 114 -1.99 26.19 28.70
N SER A 115 -1.95 26.59 29.98
CA SER A 115 -1.20 25.84 31.00
C SER A 115 -1.81 24.46 31.26
N GLU A 116 -3.13 24.37 31.31
CA GLU A 116 -3.87 23.10 31.42
C GLU A 116 -3.59 22.20 30.21
N ALA A 117 -3.68 22.74 28.99
CA ALA A 117 -3.39 21.98 27.77
C ALA A 117 -1.95 21.45 27.71
N HIS A 118 -0.97 22.24 28.17
CA HIS A 118 0.42 21.78 28.29
C HIS A 118 0.57 20.64 29.30
N GLY A 119 -0.14 20.70 30.43
CA GLY A 119 -0.16 19.62 31.42
C GLY A 119 -0.80 18.34 30.87
N GLU A 120 -1.93 18.45 30.18
CA GLU A 120 -2.59 17.30 29.55
C GLU A 120 -1.69 16.62 28.52
N LEU A 121 -1.01 17.41 27.67
CA LEU A 121 -0.11 16.88 26.66
C LEU A 121 1.10 16.16 27.28
N ALA A 122 1.69 16.71 28.34
CA ALA A 122 2.81 16.09 29.03
C ALA A 122 2.43 14.75 29.70
N GLU A 123 1.21 14.64 30.24
CA GLU A 123 0.70 13.39 30.80
C GLU A 123 0.35 12.34 29.72
N GLU A 124 -0.11 12.78 28.55
CA GLU A 124 -0.28 11.91 27.37
C GLU A 124 1.08 11.40 26.84
N GLU A 125 2.10 12.26 26.74
CA GLU A 125 3.45 11.90 26.31
C GLU A 125 4.17 10.98 27.32
N ALA A 126 3.93 11.17 28.62
CA ALA A 126 4.44 10.30 29.68
C ALA A 126 3.71 8.95 29.77
N GLY A 127 2.69 8.71 28.95
CA GLY A 127 1.90 7.47 28.92
C GLY A 127 0.97 7.29 30.13
N ARG A 128 0.74 8.36 30.91
CA ARG A 128 -0.12 8.35 32.11
C ARG A 128 -1.58 8.63 31.79
N ALA A 129 -1.85 9.20 30.62
CA ALA A 129 -3.19 9.45 30.10
C ALA A 129 -3.38 8.87 28.69
N ALA A 130 -4.59 8.39 28.42
CA ALA A 130 -5.01 7.89 27.12
C ALA A 130 -5.18 9.06 26.12
N PRO A 131 -4.52 9.06 24.95
CA PRO A 131 -4.60 10.17 23.99
C PRO A 131 -6.03 10.42 23.51
N LYS A 132 -6.68 11.47 24.03
CA LYS A 132 -8.13 11.69 23.89
C LYS A 132 -8.59 11.74 22.43
N ARG A 133 -7.71 12.18 21.52
CA ARG A 133 -7.94 12.27 20.06
C ARG A 133 -8.06 10.92 19.36
N ILE A 134 -7.32 9.91 19.82
CA ILE A 134 -7.32 8.57 19.21
C ILE A 134 -8.54 7.78 19.70
N PHE A 135 -8.89 7.91 20.98
CA PHE A 135 -10.07 7.27 21.56
C PHE A 135 -11.38 7.82 20.98
N ALA A 136 -11.49 9.14 20.78
CA ALA A 136 -12.68 9.74 20.15
C ALA A 136 -12.90 9.26 18.71
N ARG A 137 -11.83 9.01 17.95
CA ARG A 137 -11.92 8.54 16.56
C ARG A 137 -12.18 7.04 16.46
N LEU A 138 -11.78 6.27 17.47
CA LEU A 138 -11.97 4.82 17.53
C LEU A 138 -13.35 4.43 18.11
N PHE A 139 -13.88 5.20 19.06
CA PHE A 139 -15.16 4.92 19.73
C PHE A 139 -16.31 5.87 19.34
N GLY A 140 -16.02 7.01 18.71
CA GLY A 140 -17.03 7.99 18.25
C GLY A 140 -17.48 7.82 16.79
N GLY A 141 -17.06 6.74 16.11
CA GLY A 141 -17.39 6.48 14.71
C GLY A 141 -18.79 5.91 14.45
N GLY A 142 -19.63 5.75 15.47
CA GLY A 142 -20.97 5.17 15.35
C GLY A 142 -22.00 5.93 16.17
N GLY A 143 -22.43 7.11 15.70
CA GLY A 143 -23.57 7.81 16.31
C GLY A 143 -23.61 9.30 15.98
N SER A 144 -24.50 9.68 15.08
CA SER A 144 -24.90 11.07 14.84
C SER A 144 -25.34 11.78 16.13
N GLN A 145 -25.02 13.08 16.19
CA GLN A 145 -25.50 14.07 17.18
C GLN A 145 -25.08 13.85 18.65
N ALA A 146 -23.89 14.33 19.00
CA ALA A 146 -23.70 14.97 20.30
C ALA A 146 -23.86 16.48 20.10
N ALA A 147 -25.10 16.95 20.27
CA ALA A 147 -25.38 18.37 20.46
C ALA A 147 -24.54 18.85 21.67
N LEU A 148 -23.76 19.91 21.48
CA LEU A 148 -23.18 20.65 22.60
C LEU A 148 -24.33 21.03 23.55
N PRO A 149 -24.22 20.81 24.88
CA PRO A 149 -25.19 21.36 25.81
C PRO A 149 -25.10 22.88 25.68
N ALA A 150 -26.20 23.48 25.20
CA ALA A 150 -26.42 24.91 25.30
C ALA A 150 -26.26 25.27 26.78
N ARG A 151 -25.22 26.02 27.08
CA ARG A 151 -25.00 26.64 28.38
C ARG A 151 -26.14 27.63 28.58
N GLU A 152 -27.20 27.17 29.25
CA GLU A 152 -28.32 27.98 29.68
C GLU A 152 -27.80 29.17 30.48
N GLY A 153 -28.33 30.35 30.14
CA GLY A 153 -27.89 31.63 30.64
C GLY A 153 -28.09 31.74 32.14
N GLN A 154 -26.98 31.93 32.85
CA GLN A 154 -26.97 32.39 34.23
C GLN A 154 -26.14 33.67 34.28
N GLN A 155 -26.82 34.82 34.12
CA GLN A 155 -26.55 36.14 34.72
C GLN A 155 -27.22 37.25 33.89
N ALA A 156 -28.40 37.71 34.34
CA ALA A 156 -28.81 39.11 34.32
C ALA A 156 -30.20 39.22 34.97
N GLY A 157 -30.28 39.82 36.17
CA GLY A 157 -31.56 40.22 36.76
C GLY A 157 -31.70 40.02 38.26
N GLU A 158 -30.69 40.34 39.07
CA GLU A 158 -30.86 40.50 40.50
C GLU A 158 -30.34 41.87 40.93
N ALA A 159 -31.08 42.89 40.53
CA ALA A 159 -31.10 44.21 41.15
C ALA A 159 -32.45 44.85 40.81
N GLU A 160 -33.10 45.39 41.83
CA GLU A 160 -34.27 46.28 41.75
C GLU A 160 -35.67 45.64 41.78
N SER A 161 -36.03 45.08 42.93
CA SER A 161 -37.39 45.27 43.50
C SER A 161 -37.35 45.07 45.01
N ALA A 162 -36.64 45.97 45.70
CA ALA A 162 -36.72 46.14 47.14
C ALA A 162 -37.36 47.48 47.48
N LYS A 163 -38.64 47.68 47.10
CA LYS A 163 -39.53 48.62 47.79
C LYS A 163 -40.99 48.44 47.36
N SER A 164 -41.72 47.54 47.99
CA SER A 164 -43.15 47.74 48.23
C SER A 164 -43.62 46.80 49.32
N GLY A 165 -43.88 47.35 50.49
CA GLY A 165 -44.37 46.63 51.66
C GLY A 165 -44.65 47.59 52.81
N SER A 166 -45.91 48.04 52.87
CA SER A 166 -46.64 48.45 54.10
C SER A 166 -46.74 49.93 54.48
N ALA A 167 -47.99 50.32 54.80
CA ALA A 167 -48.48 51.47 55.59
C ALA A 167 -48.24 52.87 54.97
N HIS A 168 -49.25 53.67 54.64
CA HIS A 168 -50.44 54.09 55.39
C HIS A 168 -51.48 54.73 54.46
#